data_AF-A0A672TMK1-F1
#
_entry.id   AF-A0A672TMK1-F1
#
_cell.length_a   1.000
_cell.length_b   1.000
_cell.length_c   1.000
_cell.angle_alpha   90.00
_cell.angle_beta   90.00
_cell.angle_gamma   90.00
#
_symmetry.space_group_name_H-M   'P 1'
#
loop_
_entity.id
_entity.type
_entity.pdbx_description
1 polymer ?
#
loop_
_entity_poly.entity_id
_entity_poly.type
_entity_poly.pdbx_seq_one_letter_code
_entity_poly.pdbx_strand_id
1 'polypeptide(L)'
;MSAGDRRCAAGFAFRPLPQKAFPCLEDRDIRDRLLKWSMQGRITAQAFSFDQQFKPYQKDEFVTAFFNDQNVNSSLKLLSASGQWTTL
;
A
#
# COMPACT_ATOMS: atom_id res chain seq x y z
N MET A 1 -15.14 -3.82 -38.23
CA MET A 1 -15.12 -4.32 -36.85
C MET A 1 -13.85 -5.15 -36.70
N SER A 2 -12.90 -4.74 -35.87
CA SER A 2 -11.71 -5.54 -35.59
C SER A 2 -11.70 -5.80 -34.09
N ALA A 3 -12.06 -7.03 -33.71
CA ALA A 3 -11.88 -7.54 -32.37
C ALA A 3 -10.37 -7.74 -32.18
N GLY A 4 -9.70 -6.66 -31.78
CA GLY A 4 -8.34 -6.71 -31.27
C GLY A 4 -8.37 -7.49 -29.97
N ASP A 5 -7.89 -8.72 -30.05
CA ASP A 5 -7.49 -9.58 -28.94
C ASP A 5 -7.03 -8.74 -27.74
N ARG A 6 -7.83 -8.76 -26.68
CA ARG A 6 -7.62 -8.01 -25.44
C ARG A 6 -6.49 -8.73 -24.71
N ARG A 7 -5.26 -8.57 -25.22
CA ARG A 7 -4.04 -8.95 -24.51
C ARG A 7 -4.20 -8.35 -23.13
N CYS A 8 -4.40 -9.20 -22.12
CA CYS A 8 -4.32 -8.79 -20.74
C CYS A 8 -2.95 -8.13 -20.62
N ALA A 9 -2.92 -6.79 -20.57
CA ALA A 9 -1.70 -6.06 -20.27
C ALA A 9 -1.16 -6.72 -19.00
N ALA A 10 0.08 -7.20 -19.04
CA ALA A 10 0.68 -7.87 -17.90
C ALA A 10 0.46 -6.99 -16.68
N GLY A 11 -0.47 -7.40 -15.81
CA GLY A 11 -0.96 -6.56 -14.73
C GLY A 11 0.19 -6.23 -13.78
N PHE A 12 0.10 -5.07 -13.13
CA PHE A 12 0.99 -4.79 -12.01
C PHE A 12 0.80 -5.88 -10.94
N ALA A 13 1.90 -6.41 -10.44
CA ALA A 13 1.88 -7.44 -9.41
C ALA A 13 2.61 -6.92 -8.19
N PHE A 14 1.87 -6.80 -7.08
CA PHE A 14 2.34 -6.21 -5.84
C PHE A 14 2.64 -7.30 -4.81
N ARG A 15 3.78 -7.20 -4.14
CA ARG A 15 4.18 -8.16 -3.11
C ARG A 15 4.34 -7.45 -1.77
N PRO A 16 3.60 -7.86 -0.72
CA PRO A 16 3.79 -7.28 0.61
C PRO A 16 5.18 -7.62 1.15
N LEU A 17 5.79 -6.66 1.84
CA LEU A 17 7.09 -6.81 2.49
C LEU A 17 6.92 -6.72 4.02
N PRO A 18 6.39 -7.75 4.69
CA PRO A 18 6.05 -7.70 6.12
C PRO A 18 7.26 -7.53 7.04
N GLN A 19 8.46 -7.89 6.56
CA GLN A 19 9.71 -7.78 7.31
C GLN A 19 10.38 -6.39 7.14
N LYS A 20 9.83 -5.51 6.32
CA LYS A 20 10.38 -4.17 6.12
C LYS A 20 10.15 -3.34 7.38
N ALA A 21 11.21 -3.08 8.13
CA ALA A 21 11.17 -2.21 9.29
C ALA A 21 11.15 -0.72 8.88
N PHE A 22 10.54 0.10 9.72
CA PHE A 22 10.50 1.55 9.59
C PHE A 22 11.04 2.20 10.88
N PRO A 23 12.38 2.23 11.07
CA PRO A 23 12.98 2.66 12.33
C PRO A 23 12.57 4.06 12.78
N CYS A 24 12.24 4.95 11.84
CA CYS A 24 11.75 6.28 12.14
C CYS A 24 10.45 6.29 12.96
N LEU A 25 9.60 5.26 12.85
CA LEU A 25 8.36 5.15 13.64
C LEU A 25 8.63 4.57 15.05
N GLU A 26 9.79 3.96 15.25
CA GLU A 26 10.23 3.38 16.53
C GLU A 26 11.06 4.38 17.35
N ASP A 27 11.64 5.38 16.68
CA ASP A 27 12.41 6.47 17.29
C ASP A 27 11.60 7.21 18.37
N ARG A 28 12.26 7.50 19.49
CA ARG A 28 11.62 8.12 20.66
C ARG A 28 11.10 9.52 20.34
N ASP A 29 11.91 10.35 19.70
CA ASP A 29 11.53 11.74 19.44
C ASP A 29 10.38 11.81 18.43
N ILE A 30 10.36 10.89 17.46
CA ILE A 30 9.23 10.76 16.53
C ILE A 30 7.98 10.28 17.25
N ARG A 31 8.08 9.28 18.12
CA ARG A 31 6.94 8.81 18.92
C ARG A 31 6.37 9.90 19.83
N ASP A 32 7.22 10.68 20.48
CA ASP A 32 6.81 11.81 21.33
C ASP A 32 6.09 12.89 20.50
N ARG A 33 6.55 13.14 19.26
CA ARG A 33 5.84 14.00 18.32
C ARG A 33 4.49 13.40 17.93
N LEU A 34 4.44 12.14 17.50
CA LEU A 34 3.20 11.47 17.13
C LEU A 34 2.17 11.46 18.28
N LEU A 35 2.62 11.35 19.54
CA LEU A 35 1.76 11.46 20.71
C LEU A 35 1.12 12.85 20.83
N LYS A 36 1.91 13.93 20.67
CA LYS A 36 1.41 15.32 20.73
C LYS A 36 0.31 15.59 19.71
N TRP A 37 0.36 14.94 18.55
CA TRP A 37 -0.64 15.07 17.48
C TRP A 37 -1.77 14.02 17.58
N SER A 38 -1.84 13.22 18.65
CA SER A 38 -2.78 12.10 18.79
C SER A 38 -2.71 11.08 17.64
N MET A 39 -1.53 10.94 17.02
CA MET A 39 -1.27 10.02 15.91
C MET A 39 -0.63 8.71 16.35
N GLN A 40 -0.05 8.66 17.56
CA GLN A 40 0.57 7.44 18.07
C GLN A 40 -0.46 6.30 18.13
N GLY A 41 -0.12 5.16 17.53
CA GLY A 41 -1.02 3.99 17.40
C GLY A 41 -2.10 4.12 16.31
N ARG A 42 -2.26 5.31 15.70
CA ARG A 42 -3.20 5.58 14.59
C ARG A 42 -2.53 5.67 13.22
N ILE A 43 -1.20 5.56 13.19
CA ILE A 43 -0.40 5.51 11.97
C ILE A 43 0.39 4.20 11.93
N THR A 44 0.50 3.63 10.73
CA THR A 44 1.35 2.49 10.44
C THR A 44 1.99 2.68 9.07
N ALA A 45 3.17 2.12 8.86
CA ALA A 45 3.81 2.07 7.56
C ALA A 45 3.84 0.63 7.06
N GLN A 46 3.54 0.46 5.77
CA GLN A 46 3.54 -0.83 5.09
C GLN A 46 4.28 -0.67 3.78
N ALA A 47 5.06 -1.69 3.41
CA ALA A 47 5.82 -1.69 2.17
C ALA A 47 5.31 -2.78 1.24
N PHE A 48 5.26 -2.43 -0.04
CA PHE A 48 4.97 -3.34 -1.14
C PHE A 48 6.04 -3.14 -2.21
N SER A 49 6.49 -4.24 -2.84
CA SER A 49 7.35 -4.17 -4.01
C SER A 49 6.56 -4.42 -5.29
N PHE A 50 7.08 -3.87 -6.39
CA PHE A 50 6.68 -4.20 -7.75
C PHE A 50 7.94 -4.23 -8.62
N ASP A 51 8.03 -5.21 -9.53
CA ASP A 51 9.26 -5.45 -10.32
C ASP A 51 9.02 -5.25 -11.83
N GLN A 52 7.81 -4.85 -12.22
CA GLN A 52 7.43 -4.66 -13.62
C GLN A 52 7.90 -3.29 -14.14
N GLN A 53 8.06 -3.17 -15.46
CA GLN A 53 8.34 -1.89 -16.09
C GLN A 53 7.20 -0.90 -15.84
N PHE A 54 7.57 0.31 -15.42
CA PHE A 54 6.63 1.40 -15.17
C PHE A 54 6.89 2.55 -16.13
N LYS A 55 5.83 3.08 -16.74
CA LYS A 55 5.90 4.29 -17.55
C LYS A 55 5.06 5.39 -16.88
N PRO A 56 5.53 6.65 -16.83
CA PRO A 56 4.86 7.72 -16.08
C PRO A 56 3.38 7.93 -16.40
N TYR A 57 2.97 7.70 -17.66
CA TYR A 57 1.58 7.83 -18.09
C TYR A 57 0.65 6.75 -17.54
N GLN A 58 1.20 5.65 -16.99
CA GLN A 58 0.43 4.57 -16.37
C GLN A 58 0.11 4.83 -14.90
N LYS A 59 0.48 5.99 -14.34
CA LYS A 59 0.31 6.29 -12.91
C LYS A 59 -1.12 6.03 -12.40
N ASP A 60 -2.13 6.38 -13.18
CA ASP A 60 -3.53 6.27 -12.76
C ASP A 60 -4.00 4.81 -12.80
N GLU A 61 -3.56 4.07 -13.82
CA GLU A 61 -3.78 2.61 -13.94
C GLU A 61 -3.04 1.85 -12.84
N PHE A 62 -1.82 2.26 -12.50
CA PHE A 62 -1.00 1.67 -11.45
C PHE A 62 -1.66 1.81 -10.07
N VAL A 63 -2.11 3.01 -9.73
CA VAL A 63 -2.82 3.26 -8.46
C VAL A 63 -4.13 2.46 -8.42
N THR A 64 -4.87 2.43 -9.53
CA THR A 64 -6.10 1.64 -9.63
C THR A 64 -5.83 0.14 -9.46
N ALA A 65 -4.77 -0.37 -10.09
CA ALA A 65 -4.37 -1.77 -9.96
C ALA A 65 -3.95 -2.12 -8.54
N PHE A 66 -3.23 -1.21 -7.83
CA PHE A 66 -2.80 -1.43 -6.45
C PHE A 66 -3.98 -1.69 -5.50
N PHE A 67 -5.02 -0.85 -5.54
CA PHE A 67 -6.19 -1.02 -4.66
C PHE A 67 -7.15 -2.15 -5.11
N ASN A 68 -6.97 -2.69 -6.31
CA ASN A 68 -7.74 -3.85 -6.79
C ASN A 68 -6.97 -5.17 -6.67
N ASP A 69 -5.69 -5.14 -6.27
CA ASP A 69 -4.87 -6.32 -6.11
C ASP A 69 -5.25 -7.09 -4.84
N GLN A 70 -5.47 -8.40 -4.98
CA GLN A 70 -5.91 -9.26 -3.88
C GLN A 70 -4.85 -9.40 -2.78
N ASN A 71 -3.55 -9.41 -3.13
CA ASN A 71 -2.47 -9.47 -2.15
C ASN A 71 -2.38 -8.16 -1.37
N VAL A 72 -2.60 -7.03 -2.03
CA VAL A 72 -2.69 -5.72 -1.36
C VAL A 72 -3.88 -5.69 -0.42
N ASN A 73 -5.09 -6.01 -0.89
CA ASN A 73 -6.29 -5.90 -0.06
C ASN A 73 -6.24 -6.81 1.17
N SER A 74 -5.76 -8.05 1.00
CA SER A 74 -5.62 -9.01 2.11
C SER A 74 -4.55 -8.66 3.15
N SER A 75 -3.65 -7.70 2.86
CA SER A 75 -2.52 -7.37 3.76
C SER A 75 -2.48 -5.91 4.18
N LEU A 76 -3.08 -4.99 3.41
CA LEU A 76 -3.07 -3.56 3.69
C LEU A 76 -3.91 -3.26 4.92
N LYS A 77 -3.23 -2.96 6.02
CA LYS A 77 -3.86 -2.51 7.26
C LYS A 77 -4.48 -1.13 7.10
N LEU A 78 -5.71 -1.02 7.56
CA LEU A 78 -6.49 0.20 7.71
C LEU A 78 -6.95 0.35 9.15
N LEU A 79 -7.08 1.60 9.60
CA LEU A 79 -7.68 1.92 10.87
C LEU A 79 -9.19 2.09 10.68
N SER A 80 -9.98 1.25 11.31
CA SER A 80 -11.44 1.36 11.29
C SER A 80 -11.92 2.62 12.03
N ALA A 81 -13.18 3.00 11.83
CA ALA A 81 -13.80 4.07 12.61
C ALA A 81 -13.85 3.77 14.12
N SER A 82 -13.82 2.48 14.51
CA SER A 82 -13.72 2.05 15.91
C SER A 82 -12.29 2.05 16.47
N GLY A 83 -11.31 2.50 15.68
CA GLY A 83 -9.90 2.57 16.08
C GLY A 83 -9.20 1.21 16.12
N GLN A 84 -9.76 0.19 15.47
CA GLN A 84 -9.15 -1.13 15.36
C GLN A 84 -8.45 -1.28 14.01
N TRP A 85 -7.29 -1.92 14.00
CA TRP A 85 -6.59 -2.24 12.76
C TRP A 85 -7.24 -3.46 12.09
N THR A 86 -7.69 -3.28 10.85
CA THR A 86 -8.27 -4.32 9.98
C THR A 86 -7.54 -4.34 8.65
N THR A 87 -7.76 -5.35 7.81
CA THR A 87 -7.35 -5.33 6.39
C THR A 87 -8.50 -4.82 5.52
N LEU A 88 -8.18 -4.46 4.26
CA LEU A 88 -9.14 -4.03 3.23
C LEU A 88 -10.12 -5.15 2.85
#